data_AF-A0A526U0Z9-F1
#
_entry.id   AF-A0A526U0Z9-F1
#
_cell.length_a   1.000
_cell.length_b   1.000
_cell.length_c   1.000
_cell.angle_alpha   90.00
_cell.angle_beta   90.00
_cell.angle_gamma   90.00
#
_symmetry.space_group_name_H-M   'P 1'
#
loop_
_entity.id
_entity.type
_entity.pdbx_description
1 polymer ?
#
loop_
_entity_poly.entity_id
_entity_poly.type
_entity_poly.pdbx_seq_one_letter_code
_entity_poly.pdbx_strand_id
1 'polypeptide(L)' 'GMPVGFVGAAESKDALAENSYGVPYAIVRGRLGGSAMTAAALNSLARPGL' A
#
# COMPACT_ATOMS: atom_id res chain seq x y z
N GLY A 1 -0.62 -0.42 3.34
CA GLY A 1 -0.91 0.96 2.92
C GLY A 1 -0.10 1.33 1.70
N MET A 2 -0.67 2.11 0.78
CA MET A 2 0.00 2.55 -0.46
C MET A 2 0.14 4.08 -0.57
N PRO A 3 0.61 4.81 0.47
CA PRO A 3 0.89 6.24 0.33
C PRO A 3 2.03 6.49 -0.67
N VAL A 4 1.89 7.55 -1.46
CA VAL A 4 2.93 8.12 -2.32
C VAL A 4 3.54 9.34 -1.64
N GLY A 5 4.83 9.54 -1.77
CA GLY A 5 5.47 10.74 -1.23
C GLY A 5 6.97 10.58 -1.04
N PHE A 6 7.62 11.70 -0.77
CA PHE A 6 9.06 11.80 -0.55
C PHE A 6 9.44 11.82 0.93
N VAL A 7 8.50 12.10 1.83
CA VAL A 7 8.70 12.21 3.28
C VAL A 7 7.75 11.26 3.98
N GLY A 8 8.27 10.31 4.76
CA GLY A 8 7.49 9.38 5.59
C GLY A 8 6.76 8.27 4.83
N ALA A 9 6.65 8.34 3.50
CA ALA A 9 5.95 7.33 2.71
C ALA A 9 6.70 5.98 2.75
N ALA A 10 8.01 5.98 2.50
CA ALA A 10 8.80 4.75 2.52
C ALA A 10 8.85 4.16 3.93
N GLU A 11 9.16 5.02 4.91
CA GLU A 11 9.35 4.66 6.32
C GLU A 11 8.07 4.10 6.94
N SER A 12 6.91 4.72 6.68
CA SER A 12 5.63 4.22 7.19
C SER A 12 5.23 2.87 6.59
N LYS A 13 5.59 2.60 5.33
CA LYS A 13 5.34 1.30 4.68
C LYS A 13 6.29 0.23 5.18
N ASP A 14 7.55 0.57 5.39
CA ASP A 14 8.52 -0.37 5.95
C ASP A 14 8.19 -0.72 7.41
N ALA A 15 7.76 0.26 8.22
CA ALA A 15 7.27 0.02 9.58
C ALA A 15 6.05 -0.92 9.61
N LEU A 16 5.10 -0.75 8.68
CA LEU A 16 3.96 -1.66 8.52
C LEU A 16 4.42 -3.07 8.11
N ALA A 17 5.49 -3.18 7.32
CA ALA A 17 6.03 -4.47 6.90
C ALA A 17 6.82 -5.18 8.00
N GLU A 18 7.49 -4.42 8.85
CA GLU A 18 8.23 -4.91 10.01
C GLU A 18 7.29 -5.44 11.10
N ASN A 19 6.25 -4.69 11.44
CA ASN A 19 5.25 -5.12 12.40
C ASN A 19 3.86 -4.59 12.05
N SER A 20 3.03 -5.47 11.50
CA SER A 20 1.64 -5.17 11.17
C SER A 20 0.65 -5.44 12.30
N TYR A 21 1.15 -5.77 13.50
CA TYR A 21 0.35 -6.12 14.68
C TYR A 21 -0.65 -7.26 14.41
N GLY A 22 -0.25 -8.22 13.57
CA GLY A 22 -1.05 -9.40 13.21
C GLY A 22 -2.06 -9.16 12.08
N VAL A 23 -2.10 -7.97 11.48
CA VAL A 23 -3.03 -7.66 10.38
C VAL A 23 -2.35 -7.93 9.02
N PRO A 24 -2.98 -8.67 8.10
CA PRO A 24 -2.49 -8.80 6.73
C PRO A 24 -2.41 -7.43 6.04
N TYR A 25 -1.36 -7.19 5.27
CA TYR A 25 -1.15 -5.89 4.63
C TYR A 25 -0.69 -6.03 3.17
N ALA A 26 -0.90 -4.95 2.41
CA ALA A 26 -0.31 -4.75 1.10
C ALA A 26 0.33 -3.36 1.03
N ILE A 27 1.56 -3.28 0.54
CA ILE A 27 2.33 -2.03 0.36
C ILE A 27 2.98 -2.00 -1.02
N VAL A 28 3.27 -0.79 -1.50
CA VAL A 28 4.15 -0.56 -2.65
C VAL A 28 5.42 0.08 -2.10
N ARG A 29 6.55 -0.64 -2.08
CA ARG A 29 7.77 -0.17 -1.40
C ARG A 29 8.30 1.15 -1.97
N GLY A 30 9.09 1.86 -1.16
CA GLY A 30 9.72 3.13 -1.54
C GLY A 30 8.72 4.28 -1.64
N ARG A 31 8.88 5.17 -2.63
CA ARG A 31 8.09 6.41 -2.75
C ARG A 31 6.82 6.27 -3.60
N LEU A 32 6.72 5.20 -4.39
CA LEU A 32 5.59 4.94 -5.29
C LEU A 32 4.34 4.51 -4.51
N GLY A 33 3.17 4.78 -5.08
CA GLY A 33 1.86 4.49 -4.49
C GLY A 33 0.80 5.44 -5.06
N GLY A 34 -0.14 5.85 -4.20
CA GLY A 34 -1.11 6.90 -4.50
C GLY A 34 -2.54 6.40 -4.66
N SER A 35 -3.48 7.33 -4.75
CA SER A 35 -4.92 7.05 -4.75
C SER A 35 -5.34 6.18 -5.94
N ALA A 36 -4.85 6.48 -7.15
CA ALA A 36 -5.20 5.71 -8.35
C ALA A 36 -4.78 4.22 -8.23
N MET A 37 -3.55 3.96 -7.77
CA MET A 37 -3.04 2.60 -7.57
C MET A 37 -3.77 1.88 -6.43
N THR A 38 -4.05 2.60 -5.33
CA THR A 38 -4.80 2.06 -4.20
C THR A 38 -6.22 1.70 -4.61
N ALA A 39 -6.90 2.55 -5.38
CA ALA A 39 -8.24 2.29 -5.91
C ALA A 39 -8.24 1.10 -6.89
N ALA A 40 -7.23 0.99 -7.76
CA ALA A 40 -7.09 -0.16 -8.65
C ALA A 40 -6.90 -1.48 -7.87
N ALA A 41 -6.07 -1.47 -6.82
CA ALA A 41 -5.91 -2.62 -5.94
C ALA A 41 -7.22 -3.01 -5.25
N LEU A 42 -7.97 -2.04 -4.73
CA LEU A 42 -9.29 -2.28 -4.14
C LEU A 42 -10.29 -2.84 -5.17
N ASN A 43 -10.33 -2.28 -6.38
CA ASN A 43 -11.19 -2.77 -7.45
C ASN A 43 -10.87 -4.23 -7.80
N SER A 44 -9.59 -4.60 -7.92
CA SER A 44 -9.18 -5.97 -8.22
C SER A 44 -9.47 -6.95 -7.06
N LEU A 45 -9.46 -6.47 -5.81
CA LEU A 45 -9.86 -7.27 -4.65
C LEU A 45 -11.38 -7.47 -4.61
N ALA A 46 -12.14 -6.46 -5.01
CA ALA A 46 -13.60 -6.53 -5.07
C ALA A 46 -14.10 -7.42 -6.22
N ARG A 47 -13.46 -7.34 -7.39
CA ARG A 47 -13.75 -8.16 -8.58
C ARG A 47 -12.46 -8.48 -9.32
N PRO A 48 -12.06 -9.76 -9.39
CA PRO A 48 -10.95 -10.17 -10.24
C PRO A 48 -11.30 -10.10 -11.73
N GLY A 49 -10.37 -9.61 -12.55
CA GLY A 49 -10.54 -9.51 -14.00
C GLY A 49 -11.38 -8.30 -14.45
N LEU A 50 -11.81 -8.32 -15.71
CA LEU A 50 -12.76 -7.35 -16.27
C LEU A 50 -14.20 -7.75 -15.92
#